data_AF-J9D5W6-F1
#
_entry.id   AF-J9D5W6-F1
#
_cell.length_a   1.000
_cell.length_b   1.000
_cell.length_c   1.000
_cell.angle_alpha   90.00
_cell.angle_beta   90.00
_cell.angle_gamma   90.00
#
_symmetry.space_group_name_H-M   'P 1'
#
loop_
_entity.id
_entity.type
_entity.pdbx_description
1 polymer ?
#
loop_
_entity_poly.entity_id
_entity_poly.type
_entity_poly.pdbx_seq_one_letter_code
_entity_poly.pdbx_strand_id
1 'polypeptide(L)'
;MDRHTATAPIEKNLPAQLALLAYWNARTLRVASHCMLPYDERLRALVPWLQQLEMESLGKNHDPQGNILKEPTGMGIWGSNGNEGQHSFYQWLREGTNNTSIDILWSEMPGHRY
;
A
#
# COMPACT_ATOMS: atom_id res chain seq x y z
N MET A 1 -14.57 9.50 -5.69
CA MET A 1 -13.76 9.35 -4.47
C MET A 1 -13.41 10.72 -3.89
N ASP A 2 -13.00 11.67 -4.71
CA ASP A 2 -12.62 13.03 -4.29
C ASP A 2 -13.63 13.72 -3.37
N ARG A 3 -14.92 13.72 -3.73
CA ARG A 3 -15.97 14.28 -2.87
C ARG A 3 -16.03 13.59 -1.51
N HIS A 4 -15.91 12.26 -1.46
CA HIS A 4 -15.86 11.51 -0.20
C HIS A 4 -14.67 11.95 0.64
N THR A 5 -13.48 12.02 0.05
CA THR A 5 -12.26 12.48 0.71
C THR A 5 -12.42 13.89 1.27
N ALA A 6 -13.08 14.80 0.54
CA ALA A 6 -13.24 16.19 0.93
C ALA A 6 -14.30 16.42 2.00
N THR A 7 -15.36 15.59 2.06
CA THR A 7 -16.54 15.89 2.88
C THR A 7 -16.82 14.88 3.99
N ALA A 8 -16.31 13.65 3.91
CA ALA A 8 -16.57 12.63 4.92
C ALA A 8 -15.81 12.95 6.22
N PRO A 9 -16.42 12.75 7.40
CA PRO A 9 -15.72 12.91 8.66
C PRO A 9 -14.60 11.86 8.76
N ILE A 10 -13.52 12.18 9.46
CA ILE A 10 -12.25 11.43 9.35
C ILE A 10 -12.41 9.94 9.69
N GLU A 11 -13.24 9.62 10.67
CA GLU A 11 -13.56 8.25 11.11
C GLU A 11 -14.31 7.41 10.07
N LYS A 12 -14.88 8.03 9.02
CA LYS A 12 -15.53 7.38 7.87
C LYS A 12 -14.84 7.68 6.54
N ASN A 13 -13.71 8.37 6.57
CA ASN A 13 -12.99 8.82 5.38
C ASN A 13 -11.98 7.76 4.96
N LEU A 14 -12.32 6.96 3.94
CA LEU A 14 -11.53 5.79 3.54
C LEU A 14 -10.08 6.17 3.17
N PRO A 15 -9.81 7.16 2.30
CA PRO A 15 -8.43 7.56 2.02
C PRO A 15 -7.67 8.07 3.26
N ALA A 16 -8.32 8.85 4.13
CA ALA A 16 -7.67 9.33 5.35
C ALA A 16 -7.33 8.19 6.32
N GLN A 17 -8.23 7.22 6.49
CA GLN A 17 -7.98 6.04 7.32
C GLN A 17 -6.82 5.18 6.77
N LEU A 18 -6.78 4.95 5.46
CA LEU A 18 -5.66 4.23 4.81
C LEU A 18 -4.34 4.99 4.99
N ALA A 19 -4.32 6.31 4.82
CA ALA A 19 -3.14 7.14 5.04
C ALA A 19 -2.67 7.10 6.51
N LEU A 20 -3.58 7.12 7.47
CA LEU A 20 -3.27 7.01 8.90
C LEU A 20 -2.71 5.63 9.26
N LEU A 21 -3.24 4.55 8.67
CA LEU A 21 -2.70 3.20 8.83
C LEU A 21 -1.28 3.09 8.26
N ALA A 22 -1.06 3.60 7.05
CA ALA A 22 0.27 3.64 6.44
C ALA A 22 1.26 4.46 7.28
N TYR A 23 0.83 5.63 7.78
CA TYR A 23 1.61 6.45 8.69
C TYR A 23 1.97 5.70 9.98
N TRP A 24 1.00 5.03 10.60
CA TRP A 24 1.21 4.25 11.82
C TRP A 24 2.19 3.09 11.60
N ASN A 25 2.03 2.34 10.51
CA ASN A 25 2.94 1.26 10.13
C ASN A 25 4.38 1.77 9.94
N ALA A 26 4.56 2.85 9.19
CA ALA A 26 5.88 3.40 8.89
C ALA A 26 6.54 4.05 10.13
N ARG A 27 5.81 4.91 10.86
CA ARG A 27 6.38 5.75 11.92
C ARG A 27 6.41 5.08 13.27
N THR A 28 5.33 4.39 13.63
CA THR A 28 5.21 3.77 14.95
C THR A 28 5.77 2.35 14.94
N LEU A 29 5.30 1.51 14.00
CA LEU A 29 5.71 0.10 13.94
C LEU A 29 7.03 -0.11 13.21
N ARG A 30 7.61 0.95 12.62
CA ARG A 30 8.88 0.92 11.87
C ARG A 30 8.87 -0.11 10.73
N VAL A 31 7.69 -0.34 10.14
CA VAL A 31 7.54 -1.19 8.95
C VAL A 31 8.01 -0.40 7.73
N ALA A 32 8.96 -0.94 6.98
CA ALA A 32 9.49 -0.31 5.77
C ALA A 32 8.92 -0.91 4.47
N SER A 33 8.10 -1.95 4.56
CA SER A 33 7.64 -2.80 3.46
C SER A 33 6.13 -2.82 3.40
N HIS A 34 5.56 -2.54 2.22
CA HIS A 34 4.12 -2.65 1.95
C HIS A 34 3.86 -3.50 0.71
N CYS A 35 3.13 -4.60 0.89
CA CYS A 35 2.78 -5.56 -0.15
C CYS A 35 1.36 -5.31 -0.65
N MET A 36 1.18 -5.11 -1.94
CA MET A 36 -0.12 -4.99 -2.59
C MET A 36 -0.45 -6.28 -3.36
N LEU A 37 -1.60 -6.88 -3.02
CA LEU A 37 -2.02 -8.18 -3.53
C LEU A 37 -3.39 -8.08 -4.22
N PRO A 38 -3.42 -7.66 -5.50
CA PRO A 38 -4.63 -7.73 -6.30
C PRO A 38 -4.98 -9.19 -6.66
N TYR A 39 -6.15 -9.65 -6.22
CA TYR A 39 -6.78 -10.92 -6.58
C TYR A 39 -7.70 -10.73 -7.79
N ASP A 40 -7.19 -10.07 -8.82
CA ASP A 40 -7.89 -9.85 -10.08
C ASP A 40 -6.88 -9.56 -11.19
N GLU A 41 -6.82 -10.41 -12.23
CA GLU A 41 -5.84 -10.26 -13.32
C GLU A 41 -6.01 -8.93 -14.07
N ARG A 42 -7.22 -8.34 -14.06
CA ARG A 42 -7.49 -7.01 -14.64
C ARG A 42 -6.68 -5.92 -13.95
N LEU A 43 -6.23 -6.16 -12.72
CA LEU A 43 -5.46 -5.23 -11.89
C LEU A 43 -3.96 -5.54 -11.90
N ARG A 44 -3.45 -6.34 -12.84
CA ARG A 44 -2.01 -6.68 -12.93
C ARG A 44 -1.07 -5.46 -12.98
N ALA A 45 -1.55 -4.35 -13.54
CA ALA A 45 -0.79 -3.10 -13.65
C ALA A 45 -0.90 -2.21 -12.38
N LEU A 46 -1.72 -2.59 -11.40
CA LEU A 46 -1.96 -1.80 -10.21
C LEU A 46 -0.70 -1.68 -9.33
N VAL A 47 0.06 -2.78 -9.17
CA VAL A 47 1.29 -2.77 -8.37
C VAL A 47 2.34 -1.80 -8.95
N PRO A 48 2.75 -1.89 -10.23
CA PRO A 48 3.72 -0.95 -10.79
C PRO A 48 3.19 0.49 -10.83
N TRP A 49 1.89 0.69 -11.05
CA TRP A 49 1.29 2.02 -10.95
C TRP A 49 1.37 2.58 -9.53
N LEU A 50 1.05 1.78 -8.51
CA LEU A 50 1.10 2.18 -7.11
C LEU A 50 2.53 2.44 -6.63
N GLN A 51 3.49 1.65 -7.10
CA GLN A 51 4.91 1.89 -6.88
C GLN A 51 5.30 3.29 -7.32
N GLN A 52 4.96 3.68 -8.54
CA GLN A 52 5.23 5.03 -9.00
C GLN A 52 4.48 6.06 -8.15
N LEU A 53 3.17 5.91 -7.97
CA LEU A 53 2.36 6.87 -7.23
C LEU A 53 2.91 7.17 -5.83
N GLU A 54 3.16 6.12 -5.05
CA GLU A 54 3.55 6.24 -3.63
C GLU A 54 5.05 6.54 -3.49
N MET A 55 5.90 5.76 -4.16
CA MET A 55 7.35 5.86 -3.93
C MET A 55 7.93 7.13 -4.55
N GLU A 56 7.41 7.61 -5.68
CA GLU A 56 7.83 8.90 -6.27
C GLU A 56 7.33 10.09 -5.45
N SER A 57 6.11 10.00 -4.92
CA SER A 57 5.51 11.08 -4.12
C SER A 57 6.14 11.19 -2.74
N LEU A 58 6.28 10.06 -2.03
CA LEU A 58 6.65 9.99 -0.62
C LEU A 58 8.11 9.59 -0.36
N GLY A 59 8.85 9.15 -1.39
CA GLY A 59 10.29 8.85 -1.32
C GLY A 59 11.16 10.10 -1.20
N LYS A 60 10.91 10.90 -0.15
CA LYS A 60 11.54 12.21 0.10
C LYS A 60 12.31 12.17 1.41
N ASN A 61 13.34 13.00 1.50
CA ASN A 61 14.22 13.14 2.67
C ASN A 61 14.25 14.57 3.25
N HIS A 62 13.48 15.50 2.68
CA HIS A 62 13.34 16.86 3.19
C HIS A 62 11.86 17.22 3.38
N ASP A 63 11.57 18.05 4.37
CA ASP A 63 10.25 18.65 4.57
C ASP A 63 10.01 19.83 3.59
N PRO A 64 8.80 20.41 3.53
CA PRO A 64 8.51 21.57 2.68
C PRO A 64 9.32 22.83 3.01
N GLN A 65 9.97 22.88 4.18
CA GLN A 65 10.84 23.98 4.61
C GLN A 65 12.32 23.71 4.26
N GLY A 66 12.64 22.54 3.67
CA GLY A 66 13.99 22.16 3.29
C GLY A 66 14.83 21.59 4.44
N ASN A 67 14.22 21.19 5.56
CA ASN A 67 14.94 20.51 6.64
C ASN A 67 15.03 19.01 6.36
N ILE A 68 16.17 18.40 6.70
CA ILE A 68 16.36 16.94 6.59
C ILE A 68 15.41 16.22 7.57
N LEU A 69 14.65 15.27 7.04
CA LEU A 69 13.77 14.41 7.82
C LEU A 69 14.58 13.37 8.60
N LYS A 70 14.27 13.19 9.88
CA LYS A 70 14.90 12.17 10.76
C LYS A 70 14.08 10.88 10.88
N GLU A 71 12.82 10.93 10.46
CA GLU A 71 11.87 9.82 10.57
C GLU A 71 11.55 9.20 9.21
N PRO A 72 11.12 7.93 9.17
CA PRO A 72 10.68 7.29 7.93
C PRO A 72 9.58 8.09 7.20
N THR A 73 9.65 8.06 5.87
CA THR A 73 8.63 8.61 4.97
C THR A 73 7.79 7.48 4.37
N GLY A 74 7.72 7.35 3.05
CA GLY A 74 6.97 6.26 2.41
C GLY A 74 7.56 4.88 2.71
N MET A 75 6.75 3.84 2.55
CA MET A 75 7.19 2.45 2.58
C MET A 75 7.58 1.98 1.17
N GLY A 76 8.46 0.99 1.06
CA GLY A 76 8.74 0.31 -0.19
C GLY A 76 7.53 -0.49 -0.65
N ILE A 77 6.97 -0.14 -1.80
CA ILE A 77 5.81 -0.85 -2.39
C ILE A 77 6.28 -1.99 -3.28
N TRP A 78 5.70 -3.16 -3.10
CA TRP A 78 5.93 -4.32 -3.95
C TRP A 78 4.71 -5.25 -3.94
N GLY A 79 4.73 -6.30 -4.75
CA GLY A 79 3.65 -7.26 -4.81
C GLY A 79 3.54 -7.93 -6.17
N SER A 80 2.47 -8.69 -6.34
CA SER A 80 2.11 -9.39 -7.58
C SER A 80 0.62 -9.72 -7.54
N ASN A 81 0.06 -10.20 -8.65
CA ASN A 81 -1.26 -10.80 -8.64
C ASN A 81 -1.33 -11.93 -7.60
N GLY A 82 -2.44 -12.00 -6.87
CA GLY A 82 -2.58 -12.83 -5.68
C GLY A 82 -2.22 -14.30 -5.89
N ASN A 83 -2.65 -14.89 -7.01
CA ASN A 83 -2.41 -16.29 -7.35
C ASN A 83 -0.92 -16.59 -7.56
N GLU A 84 -0.20 -15.72 -8.27
CA GLU A 84 1.24 -15.87 -8.52
C GLU A 84 2.06 -15.62 -7.24
N GLY A 85 1.60 -14.70 -6.39
CA GLY A 85 2.21 -14.40 -5.10
C GLY A 85 2.25 -15.61 -4.16
N GLN A 86 1.16 -16.38 -4.12
CA GLN A 86 1.03 -17.55 -3.24
C GLN A 86 2.11 -18.61 -3.48
N HIS A 87 2.59 -18.73 -4.71
CA HIS A 87 3.62 -19.71 -5.12
C HIS A 87 5.03 -19.13 -5.16
N SER A 88 5.22 -17.89 -4.68
CA SER A 88 6.52 -17.21 -4.68
C SER A 88 6.88 -16.70 -3.28
N PHE A 89 6.55 -15.45 -2.97
CA PHE A 89 7.03 -14.77 -1.77
C PHE A 89 6.12 -14.92 -0.55
N TYR A 90 4.98 -15.62 -0.66
CA TYR A 90 4.09 -15.86 0.49
C TYR A 90 4.76 -16.65 1.61
N GLN A 91 5.71 -17.55 1.28
CA GLN A 91 6.50 -18.24 2.29
C GLN A 91 7.29 -17.24 3.15
N TRP A 92 7.91 -16.25 2.51
CA TRP A 92 8.63 -15.18 3.20
C TRP A 92 7.70 -14.29 4.02
N LEU A 93 6.49 -13.99 3.53
CA LEU A 93 5.49 -13.23 4.31
C LEU A 93 5.02 -13.99 5.56
N ARG A 94 4.99 -15.33 5.52
CA ARG A 94 4.48 -16.17 6.62
C ARG A 94 5.54 -16.52 7.66
N GLU A 95 6.73 -16.89 7.20
CA GLU A 95 7.80 -17.42 8.06
C GLU A 95 9.01 -16.49 8.16
N GLY A 96 9.02 -15.40 7.39
CA GLY A 96 10.05 -14.39 7.48
C GLY A 96 10.01 -13.64 8.81
N THR A 97 11.15 -13.08 9.18
CA THR A 97 11.33 -12.35 10.45
C THR A 97 11.00 -10.86 10.34
N ASN A 98 10.75 -10.35 9.14
CA ASN A 98 10.48 -8.95 8.89
C ASN A 98 8.97 -8.70 8.79
N ASN A 99 8.51 -7.61 9.39
CA ASN A 99 7.12 -7.18 9.26
C ASN A 99 6.89 -6.54 7.88
N THR A 100 5.76 -6.88 7.26
CA THR A 100 5.28 -6.27 6.02
C THR A 100 3.82 -5.88 6.21
N SER A 101 3.49 -4.63 5.88
CA SER A 101 2.09 -4.19 5.76
C SER A 101 1.49 -4.77 4.48
N ILE A 102 0.24 -5.21 4.50
CA ILE A 102 -0.37 -5.93 3.37
C ILE A 102 -1.76 -5.37 3.07
N ASP A 103 -1.97 -4.98 1.81
CA ASP A 103 -3.30 -4.72 1.26
C ASP A 103 -3.72 -5.86 0.33
N ILE A 104 -4.93 -6.36 0.53
CA ILE A 104 -5.56 -7.37 -0.31
C ILE A 104 -6.74 -6.71 -1.01
N LEU A 105 -6.78 -6.75 -2.33
CA LEU A 105 -7.85 -6.18 -3.14
C LEU A 105 -8.43 -7.26 -4.06
N TRP A 106 -9.74 -7.44 -4.04
CA TRP A 106 -10.43 -8.36 -4.94
C TRP A 106 -11.69 -7.72 -5.51
N SER A 107 -12.14 -8.22 -6.65
CA SER A 107 -13.48 -7.95 -7.16
C SER A 107 -14.43 -9.03 -6.68
N GLU A 108 -15.58 -8.65 -6.11
CA GLU A 108 -16.59 -9.62 -5.66
C GLU A 108 -17.16 -10.42 -6.85
N MET A 109 -17.34 -9.77 -7.99
CA MET A 109 -17.82 -10.40 -9.22
C MET A 109 -16.68 -10.67 -10.21
N PRO A 110 -16.66 -11.85 -10.85
CA PRO A 110 -15.68 -12.16 -11.88
C PRO A 110 -15.82 -11.24 -13.09
N GLY A 111 -14.70 -11.03 -13.80
CA GLY A 111 -14.66 -10.21 -15.02
C GLY A 111 -15.21 -10.91 -16.27
N HIS A 112 -15.53 -12.20 -16.16
CA HIS A 112 -16.16 -13.00 -17.21
C HIS A 112 -17.61 -13.31 -16.83
N ARG A 113 -18.48 -13.42 -17.83
CA ARG A 113 -19.78 -14.06 -17.63
C ARG A 113 -19.50 -15.56 -17.56
N TYR A 114 -19.99 -16.22 -16.52
CA TYR A 114 -19.80 -17.64 -16.14
C TYR A 114 -18.55 -17.92 -15.32
#